data_AF-C1C0U2-F1
#
_entry.id   AF-C1C0U2-F1
#
_cell.length_a   1.000
_cell.length_b   1.000
_cell.length_c   1.000
_cell.angle_alpha   90.00
_cell.angle_beta   90.00
_cell.angle_gamma   90.00
#
_symmetry.space_group_name_H-M   'P 1'
#
loop_
_entity.id
_entity.type
_entity.pdbx_description
1 polymer ?
#
loop_
_entity_poly.entity_id
_entity_poly.type
_entity_poly.pdbx_seq_one_letter_code
_entity_poly.pdbx_strand_id
1 'polypeptide(L)'
;MKNKDVTEKSDKAETNSSSLDKENQQSAEEPLLEIGASFNVCRSDGSWYSAEVIQRRYNESMGANEYYVHYEGFNRRLDEWVPRSRIRSSNDAEINQENLEDSERKITRNQKRKHDEINHVQKTYAEMDPTTAALEKEHEALTKVKYIDRIQFGKYEIDTWYFSPYPEEYGKQPKLWICQYCLKYMKFEKTYRYHSSQCVSRQPPGKEIYRKGTLSIFETDGKGFKLYCQNLCLLAKLFLDHKTYYFDVEAIFVLYSM
;
A
#
# COMPACT_ATOMS: atom_id res chain seq x y z
N MET A 1 -22.92 -0.69 87.99
CA MET A 1 -24.24 -1.19 88.42
C MET A 1 -25.28 -0.80 87.39
N LYS A 2 -25.99 -1.81 86.84
CA LYS A 2 -27.36 -1.81 86.28
C LYS A 2 -27.76 -0.88 85.10
N ASN A 3 -27.91 -1.53 83.94
CA ASN A 3 -28.92 -1.48 82.86
C ASN A 3 -30.05 -0.42 82.85
N LYS A 4 -30.37 0.05 81.63
CA LYS A 4 -31.65 -0.09 80.86
C LYS A 4 -31.84 1.15 79.94
N ASP A 5 -31.68 1.01 78.63
CA ASP A 5 -32.72 0.73 77.60
C ASP A 5 -33.75 1.86 77.42
N VAL A 6 -33.72 2.56 76.26
CA VAL A 6 -34.86 2.76 75.34
C VAL A 6 -34.33 2.95 73.91
N THR A 7 -35.06 2.30 73.00
CA THR A 7 -34.91 1.99 71.57
C THR A 7 -35.46 3.05 70.60
N GLU A 8 -34.90 3.14 69.38
CA GLU A 8 -35.60 3.33 68.09
C GLU A 8 -34.63 3.02 66.93
N LYS A 9 -34.73 1.83 66.31
CA LYS A 9 -35.41 1.49 65.04
C LYS A 9 -34.68 1.95 63.76
N SER A 10 -34.07 0.98 63.08
CA SER A 10 -33.86 0.97 61.62
C SER A 10 -34.04 -0.47 61.13
N ASP A 11 -35.08 -0.69 60.33
CA ASP A 11 -35.56 -1.99 59.88
C ASP A 11 -34.62 -2.64 58.86
N LYS A 12 -34.47 -3.97 59.00
CA LYS A 12 -33.98 -4.91 58.00
C LYS A 12 -35.18 -5.63 57.36
N ALA A 13 -35.12 -5.85 56.05
CA ALA A 13 -35.75 -6.98 55.38
C ALA A 13 -34.88 -7.27 54.13
N GLU A 14 -33.99 -8.24 54.20
CA GLU A 14 -34.19 -9.68 53.92
C GLU A 14 -34.04 -10.03 52.45
N THR A 15 -33.07 -10.92 52.26
CA THR A 15 -32.62 -11.61 51.07
C THR A 15 -33.72 -12.49 50.48
N ASN A 16 -33.85 -12.51 49.16
CA ASN A 16 -34.19 -13.77 48.49
C ASN A 16 -33.55 -13.84 47.09
N SER A 17 -32.93 -14.98 46.83
CA SER A 17 -32.18 -15.35 45.63
C SER A 17 -33.10 -15.63 44.44
N SER A 18 -32.74 -15.16 43.25
CA SER A 18 -32.62 -16.03 42.05
C SER A 18 -32.01 -15.26 40.88
N SER A 19 -31.02 -15.93 40.30
CA SER A 19 -30.31 -15.78 39.03
C SER A 19 -31.06 -15.06 37.90
N LEU A 20 -30.36 -14.24 37.13
CA LEU A 20 -29.99 -14.50 35.72
C LEU A 20 -29.19 -13.30 35.14
N ASP A 21 -27.91 -13.58 34.93
CA ASP A 21 -27.04 -13.20 33.82
C ASP A 21 -26.61 -11.74 33.58
N LYS A 22 -25.40 -11.48 34.07
CA LYS A 22 -24.47 -10.48 33.55
C LYS A 22 -23.88 -11.01 32.24
N GLU A 23 -24.31 -10.47 31.11
CA GLU A 23 -23.57 -10.69 29.85
C GLU A 23 -22.38 -9.73 29.77
N ASN A 24 -21.27 -10.35 30.14
CA ASN A 24 -19.87 -10.11 29.83
C ASN A 24 -19.62 -9.36 28.50
N GLN A 25 -19.03 -8.17 28.57
CA GLN A 25 -18.33 -7.55 27.44
C GLN A 25 -17.04 -8.34 27.18
N GLN A 26 -17.15 -9.40 26.38
CA GLN A 26 -16.01 -10.06 25.75
C GLN A 26 -15.71 -9.32 24.44
N SER A 27 -14.64 -8.54 24.43
CA SER A 27 -13.96 -8.16 23.20
C SER A 27 -13.45 -9.46 22.54
N ALA A 28 -14.27 -10.03 21.65
CA ALA A 28 -13.88 -11.16 20.83
C ALA A 28 -12.74 -10.68 19.92
N GLU A 29 -11.52 -11.16 20.16
CA GLU A 29 -10.46 -11.08 19.16
C GLU A 29 -10.94 -11.84 17.93
N GLU A 30 -11.34 -11.12 16.88
CA GLU A 30 -11.70 -11.76 15.62
C GLU A 30 -10.54 -12.62 15.11
N PRO A 31 -10.82 -13.84 14.62
CA PRO A 31 -9.78 -14.76 14.21
C PRO A 31 -8.95 -14.17 13.07
N LEU A 32 -7.64 -14.41 13.16
CA LEU A 32 -6.66 -14.00 12.16
C LEU A 32 -6.94 -14.72 10.83
N LEU A 33 -6.88 -13.97 9.72
CA LEU A 33 -7.05 -14.56 8.40
C LEU A 33 -5.81 -15.38 7.99
N GLU A 34 -6.06 -16.46 7.27
CA GLU A 34 -5.01 -17.33 6.72
C GLU A 34 -4.36 -16.70 5.48
N ILE A 35 -3.03 -16.75 5.43
CA ILE A 35 -2.24 -16.30 4.27
C ILE A 35 -2.39 -17.34 3.15
N GLY A 36 -2.69 -16.90 1.94
CA GLY A 36 -2.97 -17.71 0.75
C GLY A 36 -4.45 -18.07 0.57
N ALA A 37 -5.31 -17.75 1.54
CA ALA A 37 -6.75 -17.94 1.38
C ALA A 37 -7.40 -16.76 0.64
N SER A 38 -8.47 -17.06 -0.11
CA SER A 38 -9.25 -16.07 -0.84
C SER A 38 -10.49 -15.65 -0.05
N PHE A 39 -10.74 -14.34 0.02
CA PHE A 39 -11.86 -13.74 0.72
C PHE A 39 -12.53 -12.67 -0.13
N ASN A 40 -13.77 -12.30 0.20
CA ASN A 40 -14.41 -11.13 -0.38
C ASN A 40 -13.93 -9.87 0.33
N VAL A 41 -13.31 -8.97 -0.45
CA VAL A 41 -12.72 -7.71 0.02
C VAL A 41 -13.42 -6.53 -0.61
N CYS A 42 -13.86 -5.58 0.22
CA CYS A 42 -14.47 -4.33 -0.21
C CYS A 42 -13.41 -3.36 -0.69
N ARG A 43 -13.56 -2.75 -1.87
CA ARG A 43 -12.70 -1.70 -2.42
C ARG A 43 -13.08 -0.30 -1.92
N SER A 44 -12.24 0.69 -2.17
CA SER A 44 -12.50 2.09 -1.79
C SER A 44 -13.72 2.71 -2.50
N ASP A 45 -14.15 2.11 -3.62
CA ASP A 45 -15.37 2.45 -4.35
C ASP A 45 -16.64 1.80 -3.76
N GLY A 46 -16.50 0.97 -2.72
CA GLY A 46 -17.59 0.24 -2.08
C GLY A 46 -17.94 -1.10 -2.74
N SER A 47 -17.28 -1.46 -3.84
CA SER A 47 -17.52 -2.72 -4.56
C SER A 47 -16.76 -3.88 -3.92
N TRP A 48 -17.35 -5.07 -3.92
CA TRP A 48 -16.73 -6.28 -3.34
C TRP A 48 -16.11 -7.15 -4.43
N TYR A 49 -14.91 -7.66 -4.17
CA TYR A 49 -14.16 -8.52 -5.09
C TYR A 49 -13.52 -9.69 -4.36
N SER A 50 -13.39 -10.83 -5.06
CA SER A 50 -12.57 -11.96 -4.62
C SER A 50 -11.09 -11.54 -4.60
N ALA A 51 -10.42 -11.73 -3.47
CA ALA A 51 -9.00 -11.41 -3.33
C ALA A 51 -8.26 -12.41 -2.45
N GLU A 52 -7.03 -12.75 -2.85
CA GLU A 52 -6.11 -13.60 -2.10
C GLU A 52 -5.35 -12.76 -1.06
N VAL A 53 -5.30 -13.24 0.19
CA VAL A 53 -4.48 -12.63 1.24
C VAL A 53 -3.04 -13.07 1.07
N ILE A 54 -2.17 -12.18 0.59
CA ILE A 54 -0.76 -12.48 0.33
C ILE A 54 0.10 -12.33 1.60
N GLN A 55 -0.18 -11.32 2.43
CA GLN A 55 0.62 -11.05 3.62
C GLN A 55 -0.20 -10.34 4.71
N ARG A 56 0.24 -10.45 5.96
CA ARG A 56 -0.29 -9.73 7.11
C ARG A 56 0.79 -8.86 7.76
N ARG A 57 0.43 -7.66 8.22
CA ARG A 57 1.27 -6.78 9.06
C ARG A 57 0.46 -6.21 10.21
N TYR A 58 1.13 -5.85 11.30
CA TYR A 58 0.52 -5.09 12.40
C TYR A 58 0.81 -3.60 12.20
N ASN A 59 -0.24 -2.78 12.12
CA ASN A 59 -0.10 -1.33 12.05
C ASN A 59 -0.14 -0.75 13.46
N GLU A 60 1.03 -0.39 14.01
CA GLU A 60 1.16 0.18 15.35
C GLU A 60 0.38 1.50 15.53
N SER A 61 0.21 2.27 14.46
CA SER A 61 -0.48 3.57 14.53
C SER A 61 -2.00 3.41 14.66
N MET A 62 -2.57 2.36 14.08
CA MET A 62 -4.01 2.05 14.15
C MET A 62 -4.35 0.98 15.18
N GLY A 63 -3.35 0.30 15.76
CA GLY A 63 -3.53 -0.78 16.72
C GLY A 63 -4.22 -2.01 16.12
N ALA A 64 -4.10 -2.23 14.81
CA ALA A 64 -4.87 -3.24 14.08
C ALA A 64 -4.02 -3.99 13.04
N ASN A 65 -4.46 -5.21 12.70
CA ASN A 65 -3.87 -5.98 11.62
C ASN A 65 -4.36 -5.47 10.25
N GLU A 66 -3.42 -5.33 9.33
CA GLU A 66 -3.66 -5.06 7.92
C GLU A 66 -3.21 -6.26 7.08
N TYR A 67 -3.89 -6.46 5.97
CA TYR A 67 -3.70 -7.58 5.06
C TYR A 67 -3.41 -7.04 3.67
N TYR A 68 -2.32 -7.49 3.06
CA TYR A 68 -2.01 -7.20 1.68
C TYR A 68 -2.78 -8.17 0.80
N VAL A 69 -3.63 -7.64 -0.08
CA VAL A 69 -4.57 -8.42 -0.88
C VAL A 69 -4.31 -8.25 -2.36
N HIS A 70 -4.45 -9.35 -3.10
CA HIS A 70 -4.44 -9.35 -4.57
C HIS A 70 -5.82 -9.70 -5.11
N TYR A 71 -6.39 -8.79 -5.89
CA TYR A 71 -7.72 -8.96 -6.47
C TYR A 71 -7.67 -9.89 -7.68
N GLU A 72 -8.49 -10.94 -7.66
CA GLU A 72 -8.52 -11.97 -8.69
C GLU A 72 -8.91 -11.37 -10.06
N GLY A 73 -8.09 -11.61 -11.08
CA GLY A 73 -8.30 -11.08 -12.44
C GLY A 73 -7.93 -9.61 -12.64
N PHE A 74 -7.40 -8.94 -11.61
CA PHE A 74 -6.93 -7.56 -11.69
C PHE A 74 -5.40 -7.46 -11.76
N ASN A 75 -4.92 -6.32 -12.28
CA ASN A 75 -3.48 -6.05 -12.33
C ASN A 75 -2.96 -5.70 -10.93
N ARG A 76 -1.75 -6.18 -10.62
CA ARG A 76 -1.06 -6.02 -9.32
C ARG A 76 -0.89 -4.57 -8.86
N ARG A 77 -0.95 -3.60 -9.77
CA ARG A 77 -1.00 -2.16 -9.43
C ARG A 77 -2.17 -1.79 -8.52
N LEU A 78 -3.21 -2.62 -8.50
CA LEU A 78 -4.42 -2.44 -7.68
C LEU A 78 -4.32 -3.15 -6.32
N ASP A 79 -3.27 -3.93 -6.08
CA ASP A 79 -3.02 -4.57 -4.79
C ASP A 79 -2.80 -3.48 -3.72
N GLU A 80 -3.35 -3.69 -2.53
CA GLU A 80 -3.34 -2.73 -1.43
C GLU A 80 -3.32 -3.43 -0.07
N TRP A 81 -2.88 -2.70 0.95
CA TRP A 81 -3.08 -3.09 2.34
C TRP A 81 -4.48 -2.66 2.78
N VAL A 82 -5.28 -3.60 3.26
CA VAL A 82 -6.62 -3.35 3.79
C VAL A 82 -6.72 -3.75 5.27
N PRO A 83 -7.45 -2.98 6.09
CA PRO A 83 -7.76 -3.40 7.46
C PRO A 83 -8.70 -4.62 7.46
N ARG A 84 -8.71 -5.36 8.57
CA ARG A 84 -9.60 -6.51 8.78
C ARG A 84 -11.08 -6.21 8.49
N SER A 85 -11.53 -4.98 8.77
CA SER A 85 -12.92 -4.53 8.57
C SER A 85 -13.38 -4.52 7.10
N ARG A 86 -12.46 -4.53 6.13
CA ARG A 86 -12.79 -4.58 4.69
C ARG A 86 -12.87 -6.01 4.15
N ILE A 87 -12.65 -7.03 4.97
CA ILE A 87 -12.64 -8.44 4.56
C ILE A 87 -13.79 -9.17 5.24
N ARG A 88 -14.65 -9.86 4.47
CA ARG A 88 -15.70 -10.72 5.06
C ARG A 88 -15.10 -12.03 5.55
N SER A 89 -15.50 -12.45 6.74
CA SER A 89 -15.16 -13.79 7.20
C SER A 89 -16.03 -14.80 6.45
N SER A 90 -15.52 -16.01 6.20
CA SER A 90 -16.27 -17.09 5.55
C SER A 90 -17.60 -17.41 6.29
N ASN A 91 -17.68 -17.07 7.57
CA ASN A 91 -18.87 -17.23 8.41
C ASN A 91 -19.99 -16.21 8.14
N ASP A 92 -19.72 -15.14 7.39
CA ASP A 92 -20.74 -14.13 7.00
C ASP A 92 -21.45 -14.50 5.69
N ALA A 93 -21.16 -15.68 5.12
CA ALA A 93 -21.70 -16.13 3.84
C ALA A 93 -23.19 -16.52 3.86
N GLU A 94 -23.86 -16.51 5.03
CA GLU A 94 -25.28 -16.90 5.15
C GLU A 94 -26.28 -15.74 5.01
N ILE A 95 -25.84 -14.49 4.81
CA ILE A 95 -26.77 -13.37 4.61
C ILE A 95 -26.59 -12.77 3.21
N ASN A 96 -27.60 -13.03 2.36
CA ASN A 96 -27.84 -12.55 1.00
C ASN A 96 -27.27 -13.39 -0.15
N GLN A 97 -27.77 -14.63 -0.27
CA GLN A 97 -27.93 -15.28 -1.58
C GLN A 97 -29.23 -14.79 -2.23
N GLU A 98 -29.24 -13.60 -2.83
CA GLU A 98 -30.18 -13.34 -3.92
C GLU A 98 -29.51 -12.47 -5.00
N ASN A 99 -29.44 -13.05 -6.20
CA ASN A 99 -29.14 -12.45 -7.50
C ASN A 99 -27.68 -12.06 -7.76
N LEU A 100 -26.97 -12.95 -8.48
CA LEU A 100 -26.02 -12.59 -9.55
C LEU A 100 -25.78 -13.85 -10.41
N GLU A 101 -26.81 -14.27 -11.14
CA GLU A 101 -26.60 -15.02 -12.38
C GLU A 101 -26.32 -14.02 -13.51
N ASP A 102 -25.34 -14.37 -14.33
CA ASP A 102 -25.03 -13.86 -15.67
C ASP A 102 -24.26 -12.52 -15.81
N SER A 103 -22.93 -12.64 -15.95
CA SER A 103 -22.19 -11.92 -17.00
C SER A 103 -20.79 -12.51 -17.23
N GLU A 104 -20.73 -13.74 -17.74
CA GLU A 104 -19.57 -14.17 -18.54
C GLU A 104 -19.64 -13.50 -19.93
N ARG A 105 -19.31 -12.20 -20.01
CA ARG A 105 -19.07 -11.59 -21.32
C ARG A 105 -17.69 -11.98 -21.81
N LYS A 106 -17.63 -13.10 -22.54
CA LYS A 106 -16.45 -13.51 -23.32
C LYS A 106 -16.04 -12.37 -24.24
N ILE A 107 -14.93 -11.72 -23.89
CA ILE A 107 -14.28 -10.68 -24.67
C ILE A 107 -13.97 -11.23 -26.07
N THR A 108 -14.39 -10.51 -27.10
CA THR A 108 -14.12 -10.92 -28.48
C THR A 108 -12.62 -10.83 -28.78
N ARG A 109 -12.12 -11.72 -29.64
CA ARG A 109 -10.71 -11.79 -30.08
C ARG A 109 -10.14 -10.43 -30.51
N ASN A 110 -10.98 -9.53 -31.02
CA ASN A 110 -10.59 -8.20 -31.46
C ASN A 110 -10.47 -7.17 -30.31
N GLN A 111 -11.28 -7.30 -29.25
CA GLN A 111 -11.15 -6.48 -28.04
C GLN A 111 -9.92 -6.88 -27.22
N LYS A 112 -9.59 -8.18 -27.16
CA LYS A 112 -8.34 -8.68 -26.56
C LYS A 112 -7.12 -8.10 -27.28
N ARG A 113 -7.12 -8.11 -28.62
CA ARG A 113 -6.05 -7.54 -29.44
C ARG A 113 -5.86 -6.03 -29.23
N LYS A 114 -6.94 -5.25 -29.14
CA LYS A 114 -6.86 -3.82 -28.79
C LYS A 114 -6.37 -3.57 -27.36
N HIS A 115 -6.69 -4.45 -26.41
CA HIS A 115 -6.18 -4.38 -25.04
C HIS A 115 -4.67 -4.68 -25.00
N ASP A 116 -4.23 -5.66 -25.77
CA ASP A 116 -2.81 -6.05 -25.90
C ASP A 116 -1.99 -5.04 -26.73
N GLU A 117 -2.61 -4.20 -27.56
CA GLU A 117 -1.93 -3.15 -28.35
C GLU A 117 -1.72 -1.83 -27.56
N ILE A 118 -2.57 -1.55 -26.56
CA ILE A 118 -2.43 -0.39 -25.66
C ILE A 118 -1.42 -0.68 -24.54
N ASN A 119 -1.37 -1.94 -24.07
CA ASN A 119 -0.31 -2.41 -23.21
C ASN A 119 0.90 -2.67 -24.09
N HIS A 120 1.95 -1.86 -23.97
CA HIS A 120 3.23 -2.14 -24.62
C HIS A 120 3.84 -3.40 -23.97
N VAL A 121 3.30 -4.58 -24.31
CA VAL A 121 3.84 -5.89 -23.96
C VAL A 121 5.15 -6.01 -24.72
N GLN A 122 6.23 -5.56 -24.09
CA GLN A 122 7.56 -5.77 -24.60
C GLN A 122 7.96 -7.22 -24.33
N LYS A 123 8.35 -7.88 -25.43
CA LYS A 123 9.05 -9.16 -25.60
C LYS A 123 8.66 -10.30 -24.64
N THR A 124 8.10 -11.34 -25.26
CA THR A 124 7.87 -12.65 -24.67
C THR A 124 9.08 -13.15 -23.86
N TYR A 125 8.81 -13.59 -22.63
CA TYR A 125 9.66 -14.31 -21.67
C TYR A 125 10.64 -15.36 -22.25
N ALA A 126 10.47 -15.75 -23.51
CA ALA A 126 11.26 -16.75 -24.22
C ALA A 126 12.67 -16.27 -24.65
N GLU A 127 13.02 -14.99 -24.49
CA GLU A 127 14.32 -14.45 -24.91
C GLU A 127 15.33 -14.21 -23.77
N MET A 128 14.97 -14.48 -22.50
CA MET A 128 15.86 -14.24 -21.35
C MET A 128 16.68 -15.48 -20.98
N ASP A 129 17.94 -15.26 -20.60
CA ASP A 129 18.84 -16.31 -20.10
C ASP A 129 18.28 -16.93 -18.80
N PRO A 130 18.40 -18.26 -18.60
CA PRO A 130 17.84 -18.95 -17.43
C PRO A 130 18.26 -18.36 -16.08
N THR A 131 19.46 -17.77 -15.99
CA THR A 131 19.93 -17.12 -14.75
C THR A 131 19.21 -15.81 -14.49
N THR A 132 18.88 -15.05 -15.53
CA THR A 132 18.13 -13.79 -15.43
C THR A 132 16.68 -14.07 -15.06
N ALA A 133 16.07 -15.09 -15.68
CA ALA A 133 14.71 -15.51 -15.35
C ALA A 133 14.59 -16.04 -13.90
N ALA A 134 15.60 -16.74 -13.38
CA ALA A 134 15.62 -17.21 -12.00
C ALA A 134 15.77 -16.06 -10.99
N LEU A 135 16.69 -15.13 -11.24
CA LEU A 135 16.87 -13.92 -10.42
C LEU A 135 15.64 -13.01 -10.46
N GLU A 136 14.99 -12.89 -11.62
CA GLU A 136 13.74 -12.16 -11.76
C GLU A 136 12.60 -12.85 -11.03
N LYS A 137 12.50 -14.18 -11.06
CA LYS A 137 11.47 -14.94 -10.32
C LYS A 137 11.67 -14.87 -8.81
N GLU A 138 12.92 -14.89 -8.34
CA GLU A 138 13.26 -14.70 -6.92
C GLU A 138 12.99 -13.25 -6.47
N HIS A 139 13.40 -12.26 -7.28
CA HIS A 139 13.06 -10.87 -7.03
C HIS A 139 11.55 -10.62 -7.09
N GLU A 140 10.83 -11.21 -8.03
CA GLU A 140 9.38 -11.08 -8.15
C GLU A 140 8.66 -11.68 -6.94
N ALA A 141 9.20 -12.78 -6.37
CA ALA A 141 8.71 -13.36 -5.12
C ALA A 141 8.95 -12.44 -3.90
N LEU A 142 10.13 -11.82 -3.80
CA LEU A 142 10.49 -10.89 -2.72
C LEU A 142 9.78 -9.53 -2.83
N THR A 143 9.46 -9.12 -4.05
CA THR A 143 8.84 -7.81 -4.36
C THR A 143 7.33 -7.91 -4.55
N LYS A 144 6.71 -9.06 -4.22
CA LYS A 144 5.27 -9.26 -4.37
C LYS A 144 4.43 -8.29 -3.55
N VAL A 145 4.99 -7.79 -2.46
CA VAL A 145 4.32 -6.92 -1.51
C VAL A 145 4.99 -5.56 -1.53
N LYS A 146 4.21 -4.53 -1.86
CA LYS A 146 4.66 -3.15 -1.71
C LYS A 146 4.48 -2.74 -0.25
N TYR A 147 5.49 -2.11 0.32
CA TYR A 147 5.44 -1.60 1.70
C TYR A 147 5.09 -0.11 1.74
N ILE A 148 5.59 0.65 0.77
CA ILE A 148 5.29 2.08 0.61
C ILE A 148 3.98 2.17 -0.13
N ASP A 149 2.92 2.57 0.55
CA ASP A 149 1.57 2.67 -0.01
C ASP A 149 1.38 3.99 -0.74
N ARG A 150 1.95 5.07 -0.19
CA ARG A 150 1.79 6.43 -0.70
C ARG A 150 3.06 7.25 -0.63
N ILE A 151 3.16 8.23 -1.51
CA ILE A 151 4.18 9.27 -1.43
C ILE A 151 3.54 10.66 -1.37
N GLN A 152 4.12 11.56 -0.58
CA GLN A 152 3.90 12.99 -0.71
C GLN A 152 4.93 13.55 -1.69
N PHE A 153 4.46 14.15 -2.79
CA PHE A 153 5.30 14.81 -3.79
C PHE A 153 4.79 16.22 -4.06
N GLY A 154 5.45 17.22 -3.46
CA GLY A 154 4.97 18.60 -3.49
C GLY A 154 3.60 18.73 -2.82
N LYS A 155 2.60 19.22 -3.55
CA LYS A 155 1.20 19.32 -3.10
C LYS A 155 0.36 18.06 -3.32
N TYR A 156 0.92 17.04 -3.95
CA TYR A 156 0.20 15.83 -4.33
C TYR A 156 0.50 14.68 -3.38
N GLU A 157 -0.54 13.91 -3.03
CA GLU A 157 -0.41 12.58 -2.43
C GLU A 157 -0.71 11.56 -3.51
N ILE A 158 0.19 10.59 -3.71
CA ILE A 158 0.15 9.66 -4.84
C ILE A 158 0.26 8.23 -4.32
N ASP A 159 -0.71 7.38 -4.67
CA ASP A 159 -0.66 5.95 -4.41
C ASP A 159 0.39 5.27 -5.30
N THR A 160 1.19 4.37 -4.72
CA THR A 160 2.22 3.63 -5.44
C THR A 160 1.63 2.36 -6.07
N TRP A 161 2.25 1.89 -7.15
CA TRP A 161 1.77 0.70 -7.87
C TRP A 161 2.64 -0.52 -7.61
N TYR A 162 3.95 -0.33 -7.51
CA TYR A 162 4.91 -1.42 -7.43
C TYR A 162 5.89 -1.22 -6.27
N PHE A 163 6.50 -2.32 -5.85
CA PHE A 163 7.63 -2.28 -4.93
C PHE A 163 8.79 -1.48 -5.53
N SER A 164 9.47 -0.69 -4.68
CA SER A 164 10.74 -0.02 -4.97
C SER A 164 11.74 -0.26 -3.84
N PRO A 165 13.01 -0.59 -4.15
CA PRO A 165 14.03 -0.97 -3.17
C PRO A 165 14.63 0.25 -2.45
N TYR A 166 13.80 1.04 -1.77
CA TYR A 166 14.29 2.07 -0.86
C TYR A 166 15.10 1.42 0.27
N PRO A 167 16.16 2.09 0.80
CA PRO A 167 16.95 1.54 1.89
C PRO A 167 16.06 1.13 3.07
N GLU A 168 16.44 0.06 3.77
CA GLU A 168 15.55 -0.70 4.67
C GLU A 168 14.77 0.17 5.67
N GLU A 169 15.42 1.23 6.15
CA GLU A 169 14.83 2.16 7.11
C GLU A 169 13.69 3.05 6.55
N TYR A 170 13.61 3.20 5.23
CA TYR A 170 12.57 3.90 4.47
C TYR A 170 11.63 2.93 3.74
N GLY A 171 12.17 1.80 3.26
CA GLY A 171 11.42 0.81 2.47
C GLY A 171 10.24 0.22 3.22
N LYS A 172 10.29 0.16 4.56
CA LYS A 172 9.20 -0.34 5.41
C LYS A 172 8.17 0.72 5.81
N GLN A 173 8.32 1.96 5.37
CA GLN A 173 7.39 3.04 5.74
C GLN A 173 6.15 3.02 4.83
N PRO A 174 4.92 3.15 5.38
CA PRO A 174 3.71 3.18 4.58
C PRO A 174 3.59 4.46 3.73
N LYS A 175 4.21 5.56 4.20
CA LYS A 175 4.24 6.84 3.47
C LYS A 175 5.64 7.42 3.45
N LEU A 176 6.10 7.85 2.28
CA LEU A 176 7.34 8.62 2.12
C LEU A 176 7.06 10.07 1.73
N TRP A 177 7.94 10.97 2.15
CA TRP A 177 7.89 12.38 1.80
C TRP A 177 9.03 12.71 0.87
N ILE A 178 8.74 13.11 -0.36
CA ILE A 178 9.74 13.27 -1.43
C ILE A 178 9.75 14.72 -1.90
N CYS A 179 10.93 15.35 -1.88
CA CYS A 179 11.12 16.69 -2.38
C CYS A 179 10.91 16.75 -3.90
N GLN A 180 10.01 17.61 -4.37
CA GLN A 180 9.70 17.73 -5.80
C GLN A 180 10.86 18.23 -6.67
N TYR A 181 11.91 18.79 -6.05
CA TYR A 181 13.05 19.37 -6.77
C TYR A 181 14.27 18.45 -6.72
N CYS A 182 14.77 18.13 -5.53
CA CYS A 182 15.99 17.31 -5.40
C CYS A 182 15.73 15.81 -5.25
N LEU A 183 14.46 15.39 -5.24
CA LEU A 183 14.00 14.00 -5.10
C LEU A 183 14.44 13.30 -3.81
N LYS A 184 15.00 14.04 -2.85
CA LYS A 184 15.33 13.50 -1.53
C LYS A 184 14.05 12.97 -0.87
N TYR A 185 14.11 11.72 -0.41
CA TYR A 185 13.05 11.06 0.34
C TYR A 185 13.29 11.16 1.85
N MET A 186 12.21 11.23 2.62
CA MET A 186 12.18 11.42 4.07
C MET A 186 11.05 10.60 4.68
N LYS A 187 11.23 10.17 5.94
CA LYS A 187 10.23 9.37 6.67
C LYS A 187 9.10 10.22 7.25
N PHE A 188 9.42 11.42 7.74
CA PHE A 188 8.51 12.23 8.54
C PHE A 188 8.17 13.56 7.86
N GLU A 189 6.95 14.03 8.09
CA GLU A 189 6.51 15.33 7.59
C GLU A 189 7.38 16.49 8.14
N LYS A 190 7.77 16.42 9.41
CA LYS A 190 8.61 17.46 10.04
C LYS A 190 9.94 17.63 9.31
N THR A 191 10.60 16.54 8.95
CA THR A 191 11.88 16.58 8.22
C THR A 191 11.68 17.05 6.79
N TYR A 192 10.55 16.70 6.14
CA TYR A 192 10.16 17.23 4.84
C TYR A 192 9.92 18.74 4.84
N ARG A 193 9.18 19.27 5.81
CA ARG A 193 8.92 20.71 5.94
C ARG A 193 10.21 21.49 6.19
N TYR A 194 11.07 20.98 7.07
CA TYR A 194 12.39 21.57 7.31
C TYR A 194 13.27 21.54 6.05
N HIS A 195 13.33 20.40 5.35
CA HIS A 195 14.06 20.31 4.10
C HIS A 195 13.52 21.27 3.05
N SER A 196 12.19 21.39 2.92
CA SER A 196 11.54 22.26 1.93
C SER A 196 11.88 23.74 2.15
N SER A 197 12.07 24.18 3.40
CA SER A 197 12.49 25.56 3.71
C SER A 197 13.96 25.83 3.42
N GLN A 198 14.82 24.79 3.46
CA GLN A 198 16.27 24.91 3.26
C GLN A 198 16.74 24.50 1.86
N CYS A 199 15.93 23.76 1.12
CA CYS A 199 16.31 23.23 -0.18
C CYS A 199 16.48 24.38 -1.18
N VAL A 200 17.65 24.44 -1.81
CA VAL A 200 18.00 25.45 -2.82
C VAL A 200 17.62 25.02 -4.25
N SER A 201 17.44 23.71 -4.49
CA SER A 201 17.12 23.18 -5.81
C SER A 201 15.72 23.62 -6.25
N ARG A 202 15.60 24.14 -7.47
CA ARG A 202 14.31 24.52 -8.09
C ARG A 202 14.12 23.92 -9.49
N GLN A 203 15.09 23.15 -9.95
CA GLN A 203 15.10 22.46 -11.23
C GLN A 203 15.98 21.21 -11.11
N PRO A 204 15.85 20.23 -12.02
CA PRO A 204 16.77 19.10 -12.09
C PRO A 204 18.23 19.56 -12.23
N PRO A 205 19.19 18.84 -11.61
CA PRO A 205 20.61 19.11 -11.83
C PRO A 205 21.03 18.71 -13.24
N GLY A 206 22.12 19.32 -13.73
CA GLY A 206 22.67 19.02 -15.05
C GLY A 206 22.45 20.15 -16.05
N LYS A 207 22.57 19.81 -17.33
CA LYS A 207 22.54 20.77 -18.43
C LYS A 207 21.14 20.82 -19.02
N GLU A 208 20.57 22.00 -19.12
CA GLU A 208 19.35 22.18 -19.91
C GLU A 208 19.70 22.04 -21.40
N ILE A 209 19.14 21.04 -22.06
CA ILE A 209 19.39 20.73 -23.48
C ILE A 209 18.24 21.13 -24.39
N TYR A 210 17.07 21.43 -23.82
CA TYR A 210 15.89 21.87 -24.57
C TYR A 210 14.99 22.76 -23.70
N ARG A 211 14.41 23.79 -24.32
CA ARG A 211 13.34 24.61 -23.73
C ARG A 211 12.33 25.00 -24.80
N LYS A 212 11.04 24.80 -24.51
CA LYS A 212 9.93 25.34 -25.30
C LYS A 212 8.75 25.70 -24.41
N GLY A 213 8.48 27.01 -24.27
CA GLY A 213 7.42 27.49 -23.36
C GLY A 213 7.74 27.13 -21.91
N THR A 214 6.83 26.41 -21.26
CA THR A 214 6.98 25.92 -19.88
C THR A 214 7.66 24.54 -19.78
N LEU A 215 8.01 23.93 -20.92
CA LEU A 215 8.69 22.63 -20.98
C LEU A 215 10.20 22.81 -21.10
N SER A 216 10.94 22.11 -20.24
CA SER A 216 12.40 22.07 -20.24
C SER A 216 12.89 20.63 -20.11
N ILE A 217 13.98 20.29 -20.78
CA ILE A 217 14.63 18.98 -20.70
C ILE A 217 16.04 19.17 -20.18
N PHE A 218 16.37 18.43 -19.14
CA PHE A 218 17.68 18.43 -18.53
C PHE A 218 18.37 17.10 -18.79
N GLU A 219 19.62 17.19 -19.23
CA GLU A 219 20.57 16.10 -19.30
C GLU A 219 21.33 16.04 -17.97
N THR A 220 21.13 14.95 -17.23
CA THR A 220 21.78 14.74 -15.93
C THR A 220 22.78 13.59 -16.04
N ASP A 221 24.06 13.92 -15.90
CA ASP A 221 25.12 12.92 -15.82
C ASP A 221 25.04 12.16 -14.48
N GLY A 222 24.91 10.83 -14.55
CA GLY A 222 24.80 9.97 -13.38
C GLY A 222 26.09 9.88 -12.58
N LYS A 223 27.26 10.13 -13.19
CA LYS A 223 28.54 10.21 -12.47
C LYS A 223 28.63 11.48 -11.62
N GLY A 224 28.20 12.62 -12.18
CA GLY A 224 28.20 13.91 -11.49
C GLY A 224 27.10 14.06 -10.43
N PHE A 225 25.91 13.52 -10.68
CA PHE A 225 24.73 13.69 -9.82
C PHE A 225 24.15 12.37 -9.32
N LYS A 226 25.02 11.45 -8.89
CA LYS A 226 24.66 10.07 -8.49
C LYS A 226 23.47 9.99 -7.54
N LEU A 227 23.45 10.79 -6.47
CA LEU A 227 22.36 10.75 -5.49
C LEU A 227 21.01 11.16 -6.09
N TYR A 228 20.98 12.19 -6.93
CA TYR A 228 19.75 12.63 -7.60
C TYR A 228 19.22 11.55 -8.53
N CYS A 229 20.11 10.97 -9.33
CA CYS A 229 19.79 9.90 -10.26
C CYS A 229 19.30 8.63 -9.56
N GLN A 230 19.92 8.24 -8.45
CA GLN A 230 19.46 7.12 -7.61
C GLN A 230 18.06 7.39 -7.04
N ASN A 231 17.83 8.58 -6.48
CA ASN A 231 16.51 8.97 -5.95
C ASN A 231 15.43 8.92 -7.05
N LEU A 232 15.75 9.39 -8.24
CA LEU A 232 14.86 9.33 -9.40
C LEU A 232 14.56 7.88 -9.80
N CYS A 233 15.56 7.00 -9.82
CA CYS A 233 15.36 5.59 -10.11
C CYS A 233 14.45 4.91 -9.08
N LEU A 234 14.63 5.21 -7.78
CA LEU A 234 13.78 4.71 -6.71
C LEU A 234 12.34 5.21 -6.84
N LEU A 235 12.16 6.50 -7.12
CA LEU A 235 10.84 7.09 -7.35
C LEU A 235 10.15 6.47 -8.57
N ALA A 236 10.85 6.35 -9.70
CA ALA A 236 10.31 5.77 -10.92
C ALA A 236 9.88 4.32 -10.73
N LYS A 237 10.62 3.54 -9.93
CA LYS A 237 10.30 2.13 -9.68
C LYS A 237 8.98 1.93 -8.92
N LEU A 238 8.50 2.94 -8.17
CA LEU A 238 7.17 2.87 -7.56
C LEU A 238 6.03 2.78 -8.59
N PHE A 239 6.30 3.13 -9.85
CA PHE A 239 5.32 3.20 -10.94
C PHE A 239 5.69 2.35 -12.15
N LEU A 240 6.84 1.66 -12.12
CA LEU A 240 7.32 0.78 -13.19
C LEU A 240 7.46 -0.65 -12.68
N ASP A 241 6.93 -1.62 -13.41
CA ASP A 241 7.00 -3.02 -13.02
C ASP A 241 8.41 -3.58 -13.26
N HIS A 242 8.86 -3.53 -14.53
CA HIS A 242 10.14 -4.08 -14.98
C HIS A 242 11.22 -3.01 -15.20
N LYS A 243 11.69 -2.37 -14.13
CA LYS A 243 12.92 -1.56 -14.19
C LYS A 243 14.09 -2.46 -13.79
N THR A 244 15.10 -2.60 -14.65
CA THR A 244 16.22 -3.53 -14.44
C THR A 244 17.46 -2.90 -13.79
N TYR A 245 17.52 -1.56 -13.69
CA TYR A 245 18.69 -0.83 -13.16
C TYR A 245 18.29 0.30 -12.19
N TYR A 246 18.83 0.24 -10.97
CA TYR A 246 18.57 1.20 -9.89
C TYR A 246 19.81 1.92 -9.36
N PHE A 247 20.94 1.22 -9.34
CA PHE A 247 22.16 1.66 -8.65
C PHE A 247 23.30 2.01 -9.59
N ASP A 248 23.32 1.43 -10.79
CA ASP A 248 24.28 1.73 -11.84
C ASP A 248 23.62 2.64 -12.87
N VAL A 249 23.96 3.91 -12.80
CA VAL A 249 23.28 4.97 -13.54
C VAL A 249 24.35 5.79 -14.24
N GLU A 250 24.61 5.49 -15.52
CA GLU A 250 25.62 6.21 -16.29
C GLU A 250 25.06 7.52 -16.87
N ALA A 251 23.81 7.53 -17.36
CA ALA A 251 23.15 8.74 -17.83
C ALA A 251 21.62 8.65 -17.67
N ILE A 252 20.96 9.74 -17.21
CA ILE A 252 19.50 9.86 -17.20
C ILE A 252 19.08 11.18 -17.86
N PHE A 253 18.07 11.10 -18.73
CA PHE A 253 17.35 12.27 -19.23
C PHE A 253 16.12 12.54 -18.36
N VAL A 254 15.96 13.78 -17.90
CA VAL A 254 14.83 14.20 -17.07
C VAL A 254 14.01 15.25 -17.81
N LEU A 255 12.73 14.92 -18.03
CA LEU A 255 11.73 15.85 -18.56
C LEU A 255 11.14 16.64 -17.38
N TYR A 256 11.12 17.97 -17.48
CA TYR A 256 10.61 18.85 -16.45
C TYR A 256 9.61 19.85 -17.04
N SER A 257 8.46 20.00 -16.40
CA SER A 257 7.46 21.02 -16.73
C SER A 257 7.25 21.93 -15.53
N MET A 258 7.43 23.24 -15.71
CA MET A 258 7.07 24.25 -14.69
C MET A 258 5.58 24.56 -14.70
#